data_AF-A0A4U0U092-F1
#
_entry.id   AF-A0A4U0U092-F1
#
_cell.length_a   1.000
_cell.length_b   1.000
_cell.length_c   1.000
_cell.angle_alpha   90.00
_cell.angle_beta   90.00
_cell.angle_gamma   90.00
#
_symmetry.space_group_name_H-M   'P 1'
#
loop_
_entity.id
_entity.type
_entity.pdbx_description
1 polymer ?
#
loop_
_entity_poly.entity_id
_entity_poly.type
_entity_poly.pdbx_seq_one_letter_code
_entity_poly.pdbx_strand_id
1 'polypeptide(L)'
;MEDLIARLYPYGEGEDGLAIRTVKLRQNHSRMIDVRKDYSELHGRHSRESTAPLSDVEDEVEKETVGGKGLQLTFTHGPKAGHGFKIGTDPNNCDIVIPLLKGISRCHCSLTFDEERRLILRDCSSNGTVVTYDGKGGQKRRHFTWILSGHEVPNDARSVVIRLHTALQLQIVVAKPTFPHVYSENVDEFLQETAVTPDLPFGALGIQSVASTAAPSGTHTPMHDPILLEQETLGRGAYGVVTRVWDVSTGREYASKRFTNLDKSDWEKEASLMRQSPHEHIVRLCFAMEKPSPQLVMEYVPMGNLEGQHRRRKISEDEAITVLQQVLSALVFLHEQSPPIVHRDIKPENLL
;
A
#
# COMPACT_ATOMS: atom_id res chain seq x y z
N MET A 1 -3.94 -24.68 -5.23
CA MET A 1 -3.94 -23.33 -4.61
C MET A 1 -2.56 -22.71 -4.60
N GLU A 2 -1.48 -23.45 -4.35
CA GLU A 2 -0.12 -22.89 -4.30
C GLU A 2 0.43 -22.33 -5.63
N ASP A 3 -0.17 -22.74 -6.76
CA ASP A 3 0.17 -22.21 -8.09
C ASP A 3 -0.53 -20.86 -8.40
N LEU A 4 -1.63 -20.53 -7.71
CA LEU A 4 -2.42 -19.34 -8.00
C LEU A 4 -1.74 -18.10 -7.41
N ILE A 5 -1.53 -17.07 -8.22
CA ILE A 5 -1.00 -15.76 -7.77
C ILE A 5 -2.16 -14.83 -7.45
N ALA A 6 -2.99 -14.54 -8.45
CA ALA A 6 -4.10 -13.61 -8.32
C ALA A 6 -5.17 -13.84 -9.40
N ARG A 7 -6.38 -13.36 -9.14
CA ARG A 7 -7.47 -13.31 -10.11
C ARG A 7 -7.90 -11.86 -10.33
N LEU A 8 -8.25 -11.54 -11.58
CA LEU A 8 -8.71 -10.23 -12.01
C LEU A 8 -10.14 -10.33 -12.52
N TYR A 9 -11.05 -9.55 -11.94
CA TYR A 9 -12.46 -9.53 -12.30
C TYR A 9 -12.85 -8.15 -12.86
N PRO A 10 -13.76 -8.09 -13.84
CA PRO A 10 -14.37 -6.83 -14.24
C PRO A 10 -15.00 -6.14 -13.03
N TYR A 11 -14.69 -4.87 -12.81
CA TYR A 11 -15.24 -4.10 -11.69
C TYR A 11 -15.94 -2.84 -12.16
N GLY A 12 -17.10 -2.55 -11.58
CA GLY A 12 -17.94 -1.40 -11.90
C GLY A 12 -18.67 -1.50 -13.24
N GLU A 13 -19.82 -0.83 -13.32
CA GLU A 13 -20.58 -0.64 -14.55
C GLU A 13 -20.00 0.55 -15.32
N GLY A 14 -18.88 0.36 -16.01
CA GLY A 14 -18.51 1.32 -17.06
C GLY A 14 -19.60 1.34 -18.13
N GLU A 15 -20.02 2.52 -18.60
CA GLU A 15 -21.09 2.71 -19.60
C GLU A 15 -20.98 1.76 -20.82
N ASP A 16 -19.75 1.33 -21.16
CA ASP A 16 -19.43 0.50 -22.32
C ASP A 16 -19.09 -0.98 -22.01
N GLY A 17 -19.08 -1.40 -20.75
CA GLY A 17 -18.70 -2.77 -20.35
C GLY A 17 -17.25 -3.15 -20.74
N LEU A 18 -16.33 -2.17 -20.81
CA LEU A 18 -14.96 -2.36 -21.29
C LEU A 18 -14.16 -3.36 -20.47
N ALA A 19 -14.39 -3.44 -19.16
CA ALA A 19 -13.76 -4.43 -18.30
C ALA A 19 -14.14 -5.86 -18.71
N ILE A 20 -15.43 -6.10 -18.97
CA ILE A 20 -15.95 -7.38 -19.46
C ILE A 20 -15.39 -7.69 -20.85
N ARG A 21 -15.34 -6.70 -21.75
CA ARG A 21 -14.76 -6.85 -23.09
C ARG A 21 -13.28 -7.22 -23.01
N THR A 22 -12.52 -6.59 -22.11
CA THR A 22 -11.10 -6.88 -21.85
C THR A 22 -10.92 -8.33 -21.46
N VAL A 23 -11.69 -8.85 -20.50
CA VAL A 23 -11.62 -10.26 -20.10
C VAL A 23 -11.96 -11.22 -21.24
N LYS A 24 -12.93 -10.85 -22.09
CA LYS A 24 -13.39 -11.70 -23.21
C LYS A 24 -12.53 -11.63 -24.48
N LEU A 25 -11.52 -10.76 -24.54
CA LEU A 25 -10.63 -10.65 -25.70
C LEU A 25 -9.94 -12.00 -25.99
N ARG A 26 -9.85 -12.35 -27.27
CA ARG A 26 -9.24 -13.62 -27.72
C ARG A 26 -7.81 -13.79 -27.21
N GLN A 27 -7.07 -12.69 -27.13
CA GLN A 27 -5.69 -12.66 -26.65
C GLN A 27 -5.57 -13.05 -25.18
N ASN A 28 -6.65 -12.92 -24.40
CA ASN A 28 -6.68 -13.21 -22.96
C ASN A 28 -7.29 -14.59 -22.66
N HIS A 29 -7.75 -15.34 -23.67
CA HIS A 29 -8.45 -16.62 -23.47
C HIS A 29 -7.62 -17.68 -22.74
N SER A 30 -6.29 -17.67 -22.89
CA SER A 30 -5.39 -18.59 -22.18
C SER A 30 -5.41 -18.41 -20.65
N ARG A 31 -5.85 -17.25 -20.17
CA ARG A 31 -5.92 -16.91 -18.74
C ARG A 31 -7.36 -16.78 -18.24
N MET A 32 -8.35 -16.98 -19.11
CA MET A 32 -9.75 -16.71 -18.79
C MET A 32 -10.35 -17.86 -17.97
N ILE A 33 -11.07 -17.50 -16.91
CA ILE A 33 -11.78 -18.43 -16.03
C ILE A 33 -13.27 -18.10 -15.95
N ASP A 34 -14.08 -19.11 -15.61
CA ASP A 34 -15.53 -18.96 -15.38
C ASP A 34 -15.80 -18.94 -13.87
N VAL A 35 -16.33 -17.83 -13.38
CA VAL A 35 -16.51 -17.53 -11.95
C VAL A 35 -17.49 -18.51 -11.30
N ARG A 36 -18.47 -19.02 -12.06
CA ARG A 36 -19.56 -19.87 -11.51
C ARG A 36 -19.12 -21.28 -11.13
N LYS A 37 -17.97 -21.77 -11.60
CA LYS A 37 -17.51 -23.14 -11.32
C LYS A 37 -16.58 -23.27 -10.12
N ASP A 38 -15.89 -22.20 -9.72
CA ASP A 38 -14.85 -22.26 -8.68
C ASP A 38 -15.34 -21.88 -7.27
N TYR A 39 -16.55 -21.31 -7.13
CA TYR A 39 -17.13 -21.04 -5.80
C TYR A 39 -17.42 -22.31 -5.00
N SER A 40 -17.70 -23.44 -5.66
CA SER A 40 -17.91 -24.74 -5.02
C SER A 40 -16.64 -25.37 -4.45
N GLU A 41 -15.46 -25.03 -4.99
CA GLU A 41 -14.17 -25.54 -4.50
C GLU A 41 -13.61 -24.74 -3.32
N LEU A 42 -14.04 -23.48 -3.14
CA LEU A 42 -13.67 -22.65 -1.99
C LEU A 42 -14.42 -23.03 -0.69
N HIS A 43 -15.63 -23.61 -0.79
CA HIS A 43 -16.45 -23.99 0.37
C HIS A 43 -16.66 -25.52 0.52
N GLY A 44 -16.09 -26.31 -0.38
CA GLY A 44 -16.26 -27.76 -0.41
C GLY A 44 -15.34 -28.54 0.51
N ARG A 45 -15.29 -28.25 1.83
CA ARG A 45 -14.83 -29.25 2.84
C ARG A 45 -15.12 -28.99 4.31
N HIS A 46 -16.10 -28.19 4.71
CA HIS A 46 -16.64 -28.26 6.07
C HIS A 46 -18.15 -28.08 6.08
N SER A 47 -18.87 -29.13 5.69
CA SER A 47 -20.30 -29.26 6.00
C SER A 47 -20.46 -30.19 7.20
N ARG A 48 -20.70 -29.61 8.37
CA ARG A 48 -21.76 -30.03 9.32
C ARG A 48 -22.01 -28.91 10.34
N GLU A 49 -23.31 -28.58 10.47
CA GLU A 49 -23.99 -27.71 11.45
C GLU A 49 -24.05 -26.20 11.10
N SER A 50 -25.15 -25.75 10.44
CA SER A 50 -26.40 -25.15 11.00
C SER A 50 -26.21 -23.71 11.51
N THR A 51 -26.99 -22.67 11.20
CA THR A 51 -28.24 -22.44 10.44
C THR A 51 -28.30 -20.93 10.16
N ALA A 52 -28.15 -20.51 8.91
CA ALA A 52 -28.57 -19.20 8.42
C ALA A 52 -29.00 -19.39 6.95
N PRO A 53 -30.04 -18.70 6.47
CA PRO A 53 -30.57 -18.95 5.13
C PRO A 53 -29.51 -18.58 4.08
N LEU A 54 -29.22 -19.55 3.20
CA LEU A 54 -28.23 -19.47 2.11
C LEU A 54 -28.50 -18.34 1.11
N SER A 55 -29.71 -17.76 1.10
CA SER A 55 -30.12 -16.71 0.16
C SER A 55 -29.36 -15.39 0.34
N ASP A 56 -29.08 -15.00 1.58
CA ASP A 56 -28.66 -13.62 1.85
C ASP A 56 -27.17 -13.40 1.57
N VAL A 57 -26.37 -14.47 1.60
CA VAL A 57 -24.92 -14.44 1.29
C VAL A 57 -24.68 -14.62 -0.21
N GLU A 58 -25.51 -15.41 -0.89
CA GLU A 58 -25.48 -15.56 -2.35
C GLU A 58 -25.88 -14.24 -3.03
N ASP A 59 -26.90 -13.55 -2.53
CA ASP A 59 -27.40 -12.27 -3.10
C ASP A 59 -26.43 -11.08 -2.96
N GLU A 60 -25.58 -11.05 -1.92
CA GLU A 60 -24.58 -9.98 -1.75
C GLU A 60 -23.37 -10.16 -2.69
N VAL A 61 -22.98 -11.41 -2.99
CA VAL A 61 -21.85 -11.72 -3.88
C VAL A 61 -22.28 -11.74 -5.36
N GLU A 62 -23.52 -12.12 -5.64
CA GLU A 62 -24.10 -12.06 -6.99
C GLU A 62 -24.21 -10.63 -7.54
N LYS A 63 -24.27 -9.61 -6.67
CA LYS A 63 -24.27 -8.20 -7.10
C LYS A 63 -22.90 -7.66 -7.52
N GLU A 64 -21.79 -8.28 -7.10
CA GLU A 64 -20.44 -7.73 -7.33
C GLU A 64 -19.73 -8.26 -8.58
N THR A 65 -20.21 -9.35 -9.21
CA THR A 65 -19.54 -9.95 -10.38
C THR A 65 -20.38 -9.87 -11.66
N VAL A 66 -20.49 -8.66 -12.20
CA VAL A 66 -21.12 -8.42 -13.51
C VAL A 66 -20.32 -9.14 -14.61
N GLY A 67 -20.74 -10.35 -14.99
CA GLY A 67 -20.30 -11.03 -16.21
C GLY A 67 -19.71 -12.44 -16.07
N GLY A 68 -19.61 -13.00 -14.86
CA GLY A 68 -19.29 -14.42 -14.62
C GLY A 68 -17.95 -14.92 -15.16
N LYS A 69 -17.05 -14.05 -15.65
CA LYS A 69 -15.72 -14.42 -16.16
C LYS A 69 -14.65 -13.52 -15.58
N GLY A 70 -13.47 -14.09 -15.33
CA GLY A 70 -12.29 -13.38 -14.84
C GLY A 70 -11.03 -13.82 -15.58
N LEU A 71 -9.90 -13.25 -15.19
CA LEU A 71 -8.57 -13.68 -15.61
C LEU A 71 -7.80 -14.24 -14.41
N GLN A 72 -6.98 -15.26 -14.64
CA GLN A 72 -6.17 -15.92 -13.64
C GLN A 72 -4.69 -15.77 -13.96
N LEU A 73 -3.90 -15.46 -12.92
CA LEU A 73 -2.45 -15.43 -12.95
C LEU A 73 -1.95 -16.59 -12.09
N THR A 74 -1.07 -17.42 -12.64
CA THR A 74 -0.44 -18.55 -11.95
C THR A 74 1.05 -18.58 -12.22
N PHE A 75 1.82 -19.30 -11.40
CA PHE A 75 3.25 -19.51 -11.64
C PHE A 75 3.48 -20.40 -12.86
N THR A 76 2.70 -21.49 -13.00
CA THR A 76 2.79 -22.44 -14.14
C THR A 76 2.56 -21.78 -15.49
N HIS A 77 1.66 -20.80 -15.56
CA HIS A 77 1.41 -20.00 -16.76
C HIS A 77 2.06 -18.63 -16.57
N GLY A 78 3.39 -18.60 -16.48
CA GLY A 78 4.20 -17.40 -16.26
C GLY A 78 4.04 -16.30 -17.32
N PRO A 79 4.71 -15.15 -17.14
CA PRO A 79 4.62 -14.00 -18.03
C PRO A 79 5.25 -14.28 -19.39
N LYS A 80 4.72 -13.65 -20.45
CA LYS A 80 5.24 -13.80 -21.83
C LYS A 80 6.70 -13.38 -21.97
N ALA A 81 7.12 -12.31 -21.28
CA ALA A 81 8.48 -11.79 -21.34
C ALA A 81 8.80 -10.79 -20.21
N GLY A 82 9.98 -10.91 -19.61
CA GLY A 82 10.52 -9.96 -18.63
C GLY A 82 9.97 -10.17 -17.21
N HIS A 83 10.13 -9.16 -16.35
CA HIS A 83 9.99 -9.29 -14.89
C HIS A 83 8.57 -9.20 -14.31
N GLY A 84 7.55 -9.68 -15.02
CA GLY A 84 6.17 -9.69 -14.52
C GLY A 84 5.10 -9.75 -15.60
N PHE A 85 3.84 -9.94 -15.18
CA PHE A 85 2.69 -9.98 -16.07
C PHE A 85 2.37 -8.58 -16.59
N LYS A 86 2.60 -8.34 -17.87
CA LYS A 86 2.41 -7.02 -18.48
C LYS A 86 0.95 -6.82 -18.90
N ILE A 87 0.42 -5.64 -18.62
CA ILE A 87 -0.94 -5.23 -18.96
C ILE A 87 -0.87 -4.00 -19.87
N GLY A 88 -1.54 -4.03 -21.03
CA GLY A 88 -1.50 -2.92 -21.99
C GLY A 88 -2.18 -3.23 -23.31
N THR A 89 -2.02 -2.36 -24.31
CA THR A 89 -2.67 -2.51 -25.62
C THR A 89 -1.87 -3.34 -26.63
N ASP A 90 -0.61 -3.68 -26.35
CA ASP A 90 0.25 -4.43 -27.27
C ASP A 90 0.11 -5.96 -27.07
N PRO A 91 -0.49 -6.69 -28.04
CA PRO A 91 -0.73 -8.13 -27.89
C PRO A 91 0.53 -9.00 -27.92
N ASN A 92 1.63 -8.47 -28.46
CA ASN A 92 2.89 -9.21 -28.59
C ASN A 92 3.71 -9.17 -27.29
N ASN A 93 3.57 -8.09 -26.50
CA ASN A 93 4.36 -7.89 -25.28
C ASN A 93 3.52 -8.02 -23.99
N CYS A 94 2.19 -7.84 -24.06
CA CYS A 94 1.34 -7.91 -22.88
C CYS A 94 0.74 -9.31 -22.66
N ASP A 95 0.74 -9.74 -21.40
CA ASP A 95 0.04 -10.92 -20.90
C ASP A 95 -1.46 -10.72 -20.83
N ILE A 96 -1.88 -9.51 -20.47
CA ILE A 96 -3.28 -9.09 -20.46
C ILE A 96 -3.43 -7.93 -21.43
N VAL A 97 -4.09 -8.21 -22.55
CA VAL A 97 -4.33 -7.24 -23.61
C VAL A 97 -5.60 -6.45 -23.29
N ILE A 98 -5.51 -5.14 -23.38
CA ILE A 98 -6.62 -4.20 -23.23
C ILE A 98 -7.01 -3.69 -24.62
N PRO A 99 -8.32 -3.47 -24.91
CA PRO A 99 -8.73 -2.80 -26.14
C PRO A 99 -8.01 -1.46 -26.34
N LEU A 100 -7.77 -1.09 -27.60
CA LEU A 100 -7.13 0.18 -27.91
C LEU A 100 -8.02 1.33 -27.46
N LEU A 101 -7.58 2.00 -26.39
CA LEU A 101 -8.29 3.11 -25.76
C LEU A 101 -7.33 4.28 -25.62
N LYS A 102 -7.82 5.49 -25.93
CA LYS A 102 -7.05 6.71 -25.73
C LYS A 102 -6.71 6.82 -24.23
N GLY A 103 -5.43 6.99 -23.94
CA GLY A 103 -4.96 7.08 -22.56
C GLY A 103 -4.32 5.81 -22.01
N ILE A 104 -4.46 4.66 -22.68
CA ILE A 104 -3.82 3.41 -22.27
C ILE A 104 -2.54 3.18 -23.09
N SER A 105 -1.40 3.06 -22.40
CA SER A 105 -0.11 2.80 -23.04
C SER A 105 -0.01 1.37 -23.60
N ARG A 106 0.90 1.17 -24.56
CA ARG A 106 1.20 -0.16 -25.15
C ARG A 106 1.55 -1.21 -24.11
N CYS A 107 2.37 -0.82 -23.14
CA CYS A 107 2.62 -1.51 -21.88
C CYS A 107 2.29 -0.50 -20.78
N HIS A 108 1.17 -0.67 -20.10
CA HIS A 108 0.63 0.29 -19.13
C HIS A 108 1.19 0.05 -17.73
N CYS A 109 1.13 -1.19 -17.26
CA CYS A 109 1.66 -1.59 -15.97
C CYS A 109 2.09 -3.06 -16.01
N SER A 110 2.80 -3.49 -14.98
CA SER A 110 3.12 -4.90 -14.75
C SER A 110 2.77 -5.32 -13.32
N LEU A 111 2.30 -6.57 -13.18
CA LEU A 111 2.14 -7.25 -11.90
C LEU A 111 3.36 -8.13 -11.66
N THR A 112 4.00 -7.95 -10.52
CA THR A 112 5.23 -8.67 -10.14
C THR A 112 5.37 -8.71 -8.62
N PHE A 113 6.48 -9.25 -8.11
CA PHE A 113 6.79 -9.28 -6.70
C PHE A 113 7.93 -8.30 -6.35
N ASP A 114 7.96 -7.83 -5.11
CA ASP A 114 9.09 -7.08 -4.56
C ASP A 114 10.03 -7.98 -3.75
N GLU A 115 11.07 -7.38 -3.16
CA GLU A 115 12.08 -8.09 -2.34
C GLU A 115 11.47 -8.70 -1.06
N GLU A 116 10.33 -8.20 -0.61
CA GLU A 116 9.57 -8.73 0.53
C GLU A 116 8.55 -9.82 0.10
N ARG A 117 8.61 -10.29 -1.15
CA ARG A 117 7.69 -11.28 -1.75
C ARG A 117 6.23 -10.82 -1.77
N ARG A 118 5.99 -9.51 -1.76
CA ARG A 118 4.64 -8.94 -1.85
C ARG A 118 4.27 -8.77 -3.31
N LEU A 119 3.05 -9.15 -3.70
CA LEU A 119 2.54 -8.81 -5.02
C LEU A 119 2.38 -7.30 -5.13
N ILE A 120 2.96 -6.71 -6.18
CA ILE A 120 2.94 -5.28 -6.46
C ILE A 120 2.48 -5.01 -7.90
N LEU A 121 1.93 -3.82 -8.13
CA LEU A 121 1.70 -3.25 -9.45
C LEU A 121 2.71 -2.13 -9.71
N ARG A 122 3.51 -2.27 -10.77
CA ARG A 122 4.41 -1.21 -11.25
C ARG A 122 3.75 -0.49 -12.42
N ASP A 123 3.39 0.78 -12.22
CA ASP A 123 2.90 1.63 -13.29
C ASP A 123 4.06 2.10 -14.17
N CYS A 124 3.93 1.93 -15.48
CA CYS A 124 4.87 2.45 -16.48
C CYS A 124 4.15 3.32 -17.51
N SER A 125 2.93 3.77 -17.19
CA SER A 125 2.02 4.38 -18.15
C SER A 125 2.25 5.87 -18.30
N SER A 126 1.83 6.40 -19.45
CA SER A 126 1.91 7.84 -19.72
C SER A 126 0.83 8.65 -19.01
N ASN A 127 -0.29 8.01 -18.65
CA ASN A 127 -1.46 8.68 -18.07
C ASN A 127 -1.67 8.37 -16.60
N GLY A 128 -1.06 7.32 -16.07
CA GLY A 128 -1.09 6.92 -14.68
C GLY A 128 -2.18 5.91 -14.36
N THR A 129 -1.89 5.08 -13.36
CA THR A 129 -2.77 4.07 -12.77
C THR A 129 -3.28 4.56 -11.43
N VAL A 130 -4.47 4.10 -11.05
CA VAL A 130 -5.00 4.25 -9.69
C VAL A 130 -5.24 2.87 -9.11
N VAL A 131 -4.86 2.67 -7.85
CA VAL A 131 -5.31 1.51 -7.06
C VAL A 131 -6.09 2.01 -5.86
N THR A 132 -7.21 1.36 -5.55
CA THR A 132 -7.97 1.63 -4.34
C THR A 132 -8.09 0.40 -3.45
N TYR A 133 -8.08 0.61 -2.14
CA TYR A 133 -8.28 -0.40 -1.11
C TYR A 133 -9.55 -0.03 -0.35
N ASP A 134 -10.63 -0.79 -0.51
CA ASP A 134 -11.97 -0.46 -0.02
C ASP A 134 -12.40 0.98 -0.37
N GLY A 135 -12.11 1.39 -1.61
CA GLY A 135 -12.40 2.73 -2.12
C GLY A 135 -11.43 3.84 -1.65
N LYS A 136 -10.49 3.57 -0.75
CA LYS A 136 -9.46 4.52 -0.30
C LYS A 136 -8.23 4.48 -1.22
N GLY A 137 -7.37 5.51 -1.19
CA GLY A 137 -6.10 5.52 -1.95
C GLY A 137 -6.19 5.94 -3.41
N GLY A 138 -7.37 6.38 -3.87
CA GLY A 138 -7.72 6.65 -5.28
C GLY A 138 -6.99 7.79 -6.01
N GLN A 139 -5.76 8.11 -5.61
CA GLN A 139 -4.91 9.10 -6.25
C GLN A 139 -4.28 8.51 -7.52
N LYS A 140 -4.31 9.26 -8.63
CA LYS A 140 -3.71 8.84 -9.89
C LYS A 140 -2.21 9.07 -9.87
N ARG A 141 -1.42 8.03 -10.16
CA ARG A 141 0.05 8.11 -10.17
C ARG A 141 0.65 7.51 -11.43
N ARG A 142 1.75 8.12 -11.87
CA ARG A 142 2.59 7.66 -12.98
C ARG A 142 3.91 7.17 -12.44
N HIS A 143 4.50 6.14 -13.05
CA HIS A 143 5.81 5.62 -12.66
C HIS A 143 5.88 5.27 -11.16
N PHE A 144 4.82 4.63 -10.66
CA PHE A 144 4.58 4.42 -9.24
C PHE A 144 4.33 2.95 -8.95
N THR A 145 4.72 2.49 -7.77
CA THR A 145 4.53 1.10 -7.33
C THR A 145 3.43 1.06 -6.28
N TRP A 146 2.49 0.12 -6.44
CA TRP A 146 1.39 -0.13 -5.51
C TRP A 146 1.51 -1.52 -4.92
N ILE A 147 1.41 -1.65 -3.59
CA ILE A 147 1.44 -2.94 -2.89
C ILE A 147 0.05 -3.55 -2.85
N LEU A 148 -0.11 -4.74 -3.42
CA LEU A 148 -1.41 -5.41 -3.57
C LEU A 148 -1.61 -6.56 -2.58
N SER A 149 -0.58 -6.97 -1.84
CA SER A 149 -0.66 -8.06 -0.84
C SER A 149 0.50 -8.00 0.16
N GLY A 150 0.49 -8.90 1.14
CA GLY A 150 1.61 -9.10 2.07
C GLY A 150 1.69 -8.06 3.19
N HIS A 151 0.73 -7.13 3.24
CA HIS A 151 0.52 -6.18 4.34
C HIS A 151 -0.92 -6.33 4.86
N GLU A 152 -1.17 -5.98 6.12
CA GLU A 152 -2.50 -6.09 6.75
C GLU A 152 -3.57 -5.35 5.94
N VAL A 153 -3.29 -4.12 5.48
CA VAL A 153 -4.27 -3.31 4.74
C VAL A 153 -4.79 -3.99 3.46
N PRO A 154 -3.96 -4.40 2.48
CA PRO A 154 -4.46 -5.16 1.33
C PRO A 154 -5.04 -6.54 1.68
N ASN A 155 -4.53 -7.20 2.72
CA ASN A 155 -4.95 -8.56 3.09
C ASN A 155 -6.34 -8.59 3.77
N ASP A 156 -6.67 -7.53 4.49
CA ASP A 156 -7.94 -7.32 5.20
C ASP A 156 -8.96 -6.53 4.36
N ALA A 157 -8.50 -5.86 3.30
CA ALA A 157 -9.38 -5.16 2.37
C ALA A 157 -10.38 -6.13 1.71
N ARG A 158 -11.64 -5.73 1.66
CA ARG A 158 -12.70 -6.49 0.97
C ARG A 158 -12.54 -6.39 -0.54
N SER A 159 -12.09 -5.22 -1.02
CA SER A 159 -11.97 -4.95 -2.45
C SER A 159 -10.73 -4.10 -2.75
N VAL A 160 -9.80 -4.68 -3.53
CA VAL A 160 -8.67 -3.97 -4.13
C VAL A 160 -8.95 -3.79 -5.62
N VAL A 161 -9.04 -2.55 -6.08
CA VAL A 161 -9.46 -2.23 -7.46
C VAL A 161 -8.37 -1.44 -8.17
N ILE A 162 -7.98 -1.94 -9.35
CA ILE A 162 -7.03 -1.32 -10.27
C ILE A 162 -7.83 -0.59 -11.35
N ARG A 163 -7.64 0.73 -11.45
CA ARG A 163 -8.25 1.58 -12.46
C ARG A 163 -7.19 2.12 -13.42
N LEU A 164 -7.21 1.58 -14.63
CA LEU A 164 -6.27 1.90 -15.72
C LEU A 164 -6.81 3.01 -16.64
N HIS A 165 -8.13 3.18 -16.69
CA HIS A 165 -8.82 4.21 -17.45
C HIS A 165 -10.15 4.56 -16.76
N THR A 166 -10.76 5.71 -17.07
CA THR A 166 -12.04 6.14 -16.47
C THR A 166 -13.14 5.09 -16.60
N ALA A 167 -13.16 4.38 -17.72
CA ALA A 167 -14.12 3.32 -18.04
C ALA A 167 -13.54 1.88 -17.92
N LEU A 168 -12.34 1.71 -17.36
CA LEU A 168 -11.72 0.39 -17.19
C LEU A 168 -11.17 0.20 -15.78
N GLN A 169 -11.88 -0.62 -15.02
CA GLN A 169 -11.51 -1.02 -13.66
C GLN A 169 -11.55 -2.54 -13.54
N LEU A 170 -10.58 -3.09 -12.82
CA LEU A 170 -10.45 -4.50 -12.54
C LEU A 170 -10.25 -4.69 -11.04
N GLN A 171 -11.07 -5.52 -10.41
CA GLN A 171 -10.84 -5.94 -9.04
C GLN A 171 -9.79 -7.04 -9.05
N ILE A 172 -8.78 -6.92 -8.21
CA ILE A 172 -7.77 -7.94 -8.01
C ILE A 172 -8.03 -8.68 -6.70
N VAL A 173 -8.02 -10.00 -6.77
CA VAL A 173 -8.11 -10.90 -5.61
C VAL A 173 -6.83 -11.72 -5.58
N VAL A 174 -5.95 -11.42 -4.63
CA VAL A 174 -4.68 -12.13 -4.45
C VAL A 174 -4.93 -13.45 -3.74
N ALA A 175 -4.21 -14.50 -4.14
CA ALA A 175 -4.34 -15.80 -3.51
C ALA A 175 -3.89 -15.77 -2.05
N LYS A 176 -4.59 -16.52 -1.20
CA LYS A 176 -4.18 -16.80 0.18
C LYS A 176 -3.69 -18.25 0.23
N PRO A 177 -2.36 -18.49 0.10
CA PRO A 177 -1.82 -19.85 0.00
C PRO A 177 -2.08 -20.64 1.29
N THR A 178 -2.30 -21.95 1.16
CA THR A 178 -2.44 -22.84 2.32
C THR A 178 -1.07 -23.15 2.92
N PHE A 179 -0.03 -23.16 2.09
CA PHE A 179 1.35 -23.44 2.49
C PHE A 179 2.28 -22.26 2.14
N PRO A 180 2.38 -21.22 3.00
CA PRO A 180 3.14 -20.00 2.71
C PRO A 180 4.61 -20.22 2.33
N HIS A 181 5.24 -21.28 2.84
CA HIS A 181 6.62 -21.63 2.50
C HIS A 181 6.76 -22.07 1.05
N VAL A 182 5.88 -22.96 0.56
CA VAL A 182 5.87 -23.41 -0.84
C VAL A 182 5.57 -22.25 -1.78
N TYR A 183 4.59 -21.42 -1.41
CA TYR A 183 4.28 -20.22 -2.17
C TYR A 183 5.49 -19.26 -2.26
N SER A 184 6.23 -19.09 -1.16
CA SER A 184 7.42 -18.25 -1.15
C SER A 184 8.53 -18.78 -2.06
N GLU A 185 8.72 -20.10 -2.13
CA GLU A 185 9.67 -20.74 -3.05
C GLU A 185 9.27 -20.48 -4.51
N ASN A 186 7.98 -20.59 -4.85
CA ASN A 186 7.48 -20.26 -6.19
C ASN A 186 7.70 -18.78 -6.55
N VAL A 187 7.55 -17.87 -5.58
CA VAL A 187 7.86 -16.45 -5.76
C VAL A 187 9.35 -16.23 -6.00
N ASP A 188 10.21 -16.90 -5.25
CA ASP A 188 11.67 -16.80 -5.42
C ASP A 188 12.09 -17.32 -6.81
N GLU A 189 11.54 -18.45 -7.26
CA GLU A 189 11.78 -19.01 -8.59
C GLU A 189 11.32 -18.03 -9.69
N PHE A 190 10.12 -17.47 -9.56
CA PHE A 190 9.59 -16.44 -10.45
C PHE A 190 10.51 -15.21 -10.54
N LEU A 191 11.04 -14.73 -9.42
CA LEU A 191 11.96 -13.59 -9.39
C LEU A 191 13.34 -13.93 -9.99
N GLN A 192 13.80 -15.17 -9.87
CA GLN A 192 15.07 -15.61 -10.47
C GLN A 192 14.97 -15.77 -12.00
N GLU A 193 13.93 -16.43 -12.51
CA GLU A 193 13.72 -16.60 -13.95
C GLU A 193 13.67 -15.26 -14.68
N THR A 194 13.10 -14.27 -14.00
CA THR A 194 12.95 -12.94 -14.56
C THR A 194 14.27 -12.17 -14.60
N ALA A 195 15.09 -12.22 -13.54
CA ALA A 195 16.40 -11.56 -13.46
C ALA A 195 17.40 -11.98 -14.57
N VAL A 196 17.20 -13.13 -15.20
CA VAL A 196 18.07 -13.65 -16.29
C VAL A 196 17.84 -12.91 -17.63
N THR A 197 16.79 -12.10 -17.76
CA THR A 197 16.51 -11.29 -18.96
C THR A 197 16.95 -9.83 -18.78
N PRO A 198 18.02 -9.34 -19.43
CA PRO A 198 18.60 -8.04 -19.09
C PRO A 198 17.81 -6.89 -19.72
N ASP A 199 16.79 -6.39 -19.03
CA ASP A 199 16.33 -5.01 -19.18
C ASP A 199 16.54 -4.29 -17.84
N LEU A 200 17.67 -3.57 -17.76
CA LEU A 200 18.06 -2.75 -16.61
C LEU A 200 16.89 -1.85 -16.14
N PRO A 201 16.37 -2.04 -14.92
CA PRO A 201 15.45 -1.09 -14.33
C PRO A 201 16.27 0.09 -13.78
N PHE A 202 16.05 1.28 -14.32
CA PHE A 202 16.56 2.57 -13.85
C PHE A 202 16.18 2.93 -12.38
N GLY A 203 15.59 1.99 -11.62
CA GLY A 203 15.21 2.14 -10.21
C GLY A 203 15.94 1.21 -9.23
N ALA A 204 16.87 0.35 -9.68
CA ALA A 204 17.60 -0.58 -8.80
C ALA A 204 18.75 0.06 -8.00
N LEU A 205 19.00 1.37 -8.17
CA LEU A 205 19.85 2.14 -7.28
C LEU A 205 18.92 2.97 -6.39
N GLY A 206 18.75 2.53 -5.15
CA GLY A 206 18.08 3.25 -4.07
C GLY A 206 18.79 4.55 -3.67
N ILE A 207 19.02 5.44 -4.63
CA ILE A 207 19.58 6.76 -4.43
C ILE A 207 18.44 7.63 -3.90
N GLN A 208 18.51 7.93 -2.61
CA GLN A 208 17.77 9.01 -1.99
C GLN A 208 18.03 10.29 -2.82
N SER A 209 16.97 10.82 -3.43
CA SER A 209 17.05 12.07 -4.17
C SER A 209 17.40 13.19 -3.19
N VAL A 210 18.67 13.59 -3.22
CA VAL A 210 19.12 14.86 -2.64
C VAL A 210 18.37 16.00 -3.32
N ALA A 211 17.95 16.96 -2.50
CA ALA A 211 17.10 18.08 -2.85
C ALA A 211 17.51 18.77 -4.17
N SER A 212 16.61 18.76 -5.15
CA SER A 212 16.79 19.52 -6.39
C SER A 212 16.24 20.94 -6.20
N THR A 213 17.14 21.91 -6.12
CA THR A 213 16.87 23.34 -6.21
C THR A 213 16.45 23.72 -7.63
N ALA A 214 15.15 23.84 -7.90
CA ALA A 214 14.62 24.55 -9.07
C ALA A 214 13.26 25.18 -8.75
N ALA A 215 13.06 26.41 -9.21
CA ALA A 215 11.89 27.25 -8.93
C ALA A 215 10.58 26.70 -9.53
N PRO A 216 9.40 27.01 -8.93
CA PRO A 216 8.16 26.30 -9.19
C PRO A 216 7.43 26.86 -10.42
N SER A 217 7.04 26.00 -11.35
CA SER A 217 6.05 26.33 -12.38
C SER A 217 4.96 25.24 -12.45
N GLY A 218 3.71 25.70 -12.31
CA GLY A 218 2.50 25.11 -12.88
C GLY A 218 2.08 23.70 -12.44
N THR A 219 1.15 23.63 -11.48
CA THR A 219 0.29 22.45 -11.22
C THR A 219 1.04 21.12 -11.00
N HIS A 220 1.78 21.04 -9.90
CA HIS A 220 2.31 19.77 -9.39
C HIS A 220 1.15 18.84 -8.98
N THR A 221 0.85 17.83 -9.80
CA THR A 221 0.53 16.52 -9.21
C THR A 221 1.84 16.08 -8.58
N PRO A 222 1.94 15.91 -7.24
CA PRO A 222 3.21 15.54 -6.67
C PRO A 222 3.57 14.16 -7.23
N MET A 223 4.60 14.09 -8.06
CA MET A 223 5.01 12.79 -8.65
C MET A 223 5.56 11.87 -7.56
N HIS A 224 6.07 12.43 -6.46
CA HIS A 224 6.85 11.69 -5.46
C HIS A 224 6.23 11.66 -4.06
N ASP A 225 5.14 12.40 -3.78
CA ASP A 225 4.57 12.38 -2.43
C ASP A 225 4.00 10.99 -2.12
N PRO A 226 4.20 10.45 -0.92
CA PRO A 226 3.64 9.15 -0.56
C PRO A 226 2.11 9.18 -0.60
N ILE A 227 1.50 8.03 -0.89
CA ILE A 227 0.07 7.84 -0.72
C ILE A 227 -0.11 7.14 0.62
N LEU A 228 -0.57 7.89 1.60
CA LEU A 228 -0.76 7.42 2.97
C LEU A 228 -2.23 7.06 3.19
N LEU A 229 -2.51 5.82 3.59
CA LEU A 229 -3.84 5.39 4.00
C LEU A 229 -3.98 5.46 5.52
N GLU A 230 -5.00 6.18 5.98
CA GLU A 230 -5.36 6.25 7.39
C GLU A 230 -5.93 4.92 7.89
N GLN A 231 -5.34 4.44 8.99
CA GLN A 231 -5.79 3.30 9.78
C GLN A 231 -6.41 3.82 11.10
N GLU A 232 -6.01 3.28 12.26
CA GLU A 232 -6.53 3.67 13.56
C GLU A 232 -6.00 5.02 14.08
N THR A 233 -6.84 5.71 14.86
CA THR A 233 -6.41 6.90 15.61
C THR A 233 -5.57 6.47 16.81
N LEU A 234 -4.33 6.96 16.88
CA LEU A 234 -3.39 6.70 17.98
C LEU A 234 -3.61 7.66 19.16
N GLY A 235 -4.05 8.90 18.88
CA GLY A 235 -4.29 9.88 19.92
C GLY A 235 -5.03 11.13 19.42
N ARG A 236 -5.70 11.82 20.35
CA ARG A 236 -6.33 13.12 20.12
C ARG A 236 -5.84 14.10 21.18
N GLY A 237 -5.30 15.22 20.74
CA GLY A 237 -4.80 16.26 21.64
C GLY A 237 -5.32 17.64 21.25
N ALA A 238 -4.94 18.65 22.04
CA ALA A 238 -5.34 20.04 21.79
C ALA A 238 -4.90 20.55 20.40
N TYR A 239 -3.76 20.03 19.89
CA TYR A 239 -3.15 20.46 18.63
C TYR A 239 -3.65 19.69 17.41
N GLY A 240 -4.38 18.58 17.59
CA GLY A 240 -4.87 17.79 16.47
C GLY A 240 -5.00 16.30 16.77
N VAL A 241 -5.04 15.52 15.70
CA VAL A 241 -5.25 14.07 15.75
C VAL A 241 -4.01 13.37 15.20
N VAL A 242 -3.56 12.33 15.91
CA VAL A 242 -2.49 11.45 15.46
C VAL A 242 -3.11 10.13 15.01
N THR A 243 -2.85 9.74 13.77
CA THR A 243 -3.38 8.52 13.16
C THR A 243 -2.22 7.66 12.65
N ARG A 244 -2.31 6.34 12.80
CA ARG A 244 -1.42 5.41 12.10
C ARG A 244 -1.73 5.45 10.62
N VAL A 245 -0.71 5.56 9.79
CA VAL A 245 -0.86 5.63 8.35
C VAL A 245 0.10 4.67 7.67
N TRP A 246 -0.36 4.07 6.57
CA TRP A 246 0.39 3.12 5.77
C TRP A 246 0.70 3.70 4.39
N ASP A 247 1.97 3.68 3.99
CA ASP A 247 2.40 4.05 2.64
C ASP A 247 2.22 2.88 1.69
N VAL A 248 1.28 3.04 0.75
CA VAL A 248 0.89 2.00 -0.22
C VAL A 248 2.01 1.59 -1.17
N SER A 249 3.11 2.35 -1.25
CA SER A 249 4.21 2.11 -2.18
C SER A 249 5.43 1.45 -1.54
N THR A 250 5.73 1.82 -0.30
CA THR A 250 6.89 1.32 0.44
C THR A 250 6.51 0.23 1.44
N GLY A 251 5.25 0.21 1.86
CA GLY A 251 4.76 -0.67 2.92
C GLY A 251 5.07 -0.17 4.32
N ARG A 252 5.72 1.00 4.44
CA ARG A 252 6.11 1.57 5.73
C ARG A 252 4.93 2.19 6.44
N GLU A 253 4.98 2.11 7.75
CA GLU A 253 3.99 2.70 8.64
C GLU A 253 4.55 3.92 9.34
N TYR A 254 3.66 4.89 9.56
CA TYR A 254 4.00 6.17 10.18
C TYR A 254 2.92 6.61 11.14
N ALA A 255 3.27 7.53 12.05
CA ALA A 255 2.31 8.32 12.80
C ALA A 255 2.14 9.68 12.12
N SER A 256 0.94 9.98 11.62
CA SER A 256 0.59 11.27 11.02
C SER A 256 -0.16 12.13 12.02
N LYS A 257 0.46 13.23 12.47
CA LYS A 257 -0.18 14.27 13.28
C LYS A 257 -0.80 15.30 12.34
N ARG A 258 -2.13 15.29 12.22
CA ARG A 258 -2.90 16.27 11.47
C ARG A 258 -3.37 17.39 12.39
N PHE A 259 -3.06 18.61 12.00
CA PHE A 259 -3.42 19.81 12.76
C PHE A 259 -4.77 20.35 12.26
N THR A 260 -5.67 20.67 13.18
CA THR A 260 -7.05 21.06 12.85
C THR A 260 -7.29 22.57 12.95
N ASN A 261 -6.49 23.34 13.70
CA ASN A 261 -6.69 24.77 13.94
C ASN A 261 -5.36 25.50 14.33
N LEU A 262 -4.27 25.27 13.61
CA LEU A 262 -2.99 25.92 13.92
C LEU A 262 -2.62 26.98 12.91
N ASP A 263 -2.04 28.07 13.41
CA ASP A 263 -1.31 29.02 12.58
C ASP A 263 -0.18 28.26 11.87
N LYS A 264 -0.05 28.48 10.56
CA LYS A 264 0.97 27.84 9.73
C LYS A 264 2.38 28.00 10.32
N SER A 265 2.65 29.12 10.99
CA SER A 265 3.92 29.41 11.64
C SER A 265 4.25 28.46 12.78
N ASP A 266 3.27 27.95 13.51
CA ASP A 266 3.49 27.02 14.63
C ASP A 266 3.78 25.61 14.12
N TRP A 267 3.09 25.19 13.06
CA TRP A 267 3.43 23.94 12.37
C TRP A 267 4.86 23.98 11.79
N GLU A 268 5.25 25.07 11.14
CA GLU A 268 6.61 25.23 10.59
C GLU A 268 7.68 25.19 11.68
N LYS A 269 7.43 25.83 12.83
CA LYS A 269 8.33 25.77 13.99
C LYS A 269 8.45 24.35 14.53
N GLU A 270 7.33 23.64 14.74
CA GLU A 270 7.34 22.26 15.23
C GLU A 270 8.10 21.34 14.26
N ALA A 271 7.83 21.46 12.95
CA ALA A 271 8.56 20.74 11.91
C ALA A 271 10.07 21.02 11.97
N SER A 272 10.45 22.28 12.12
CA SER A 272 11.86 22.71 12.17
C SER A 272 12.60 22.15 13.39
N LEU A 273 11.98 22.20 14.57
CA LEU A 273 12.53 21.66 15.81
C LEU A 273 12.77 20.15 15.71
N MET A 274 11.78 19.39 15.18
CA MET A 274 11.94 17.95 15.02
C MET A 274 13.03 17.59 14.00
N ARG A 275 13.15 18.34 12.89
CA ARG A 275 14.25 18.11 11.91
C ARG A 275 15.63 18.30 12.51
N GLN A 276 15.77 19.21 13.46
CA GLN A 276 17.02 19.52 14.15
C GLN A 276 17.30 18.61 15.34
N SER A 277 16.42 17.64 15.63
CA SER A 277 16.54 16.77 16.80
C SER A 277 16.79 15.28 16.49
N PRO A 278 17.75 14.90 15.62
CA PRO A 278 18.03 13.49 15.35
C PRO A 278 18.77 12.84 16.53
N HIS A 279 18.05 12.06 17.33
CA HIS A 279 18.60 11.33 18.47
C HIS A 279 17.84 9.99 18.63
N GLU A 280 18.52 8.93 19.07
CA GLU A 280 17.96 7.57 19.16
C GLU A 280 16.69 7.48 20.04
N HIS A 281 16.64 8.29 21.10
CA HIS A 281 15.50 8.33 22.05
C HIS A 281 14.57 9.53 21.82
N ILE A 282 14.53 10.09 20.60
CA ILE A 282 13.59 11.13 20.19
C ILE A 282 12.89 10.68 18.91
N VAL A 283 11.56 10.72 18.92
CA VAL A 283 10.75 10.38 17.74
C VAL A 283 11.16 11.23 16.55
N ARG A 284 11.59 10.55 15.48
CA ARG A 284 12.06 11.19 14.26
C ARG A 284 10.90 11.67 13.40
N LEU A 285 11.00 12.90 12.93
CA LEU A 285 10.20 13.38 11.81
C LEU A 285 10.72 12.77 10.51
N CYS A 286 9.89 11.98 9.83
CA CYS A 286 10.23 11.42 8.51
C CYS A 286 10.06 12.47 7.42
N PHE A 287 8.89 13.12 7.37
CA PHE A 287 8.59 14.20 6.42
C PHE A 287 7.39 15.03 6.91
N ALA A 288 7.19 16.18 6.28
CA ALA A 288 6.09 17.09 6.60
C ALA A 288 5.30 17.38 5.31
N MET A 289 3.98 17.42 5.41
CA MET A 289 3.08 17.66 4.28
C MET A 289 2.21 18.88 4.58
N GLU A 290 2.14 19.83 3.65
CA GLU A 290 1.32 21.04 3.84
C GLU A 290 -0.13 20.84 3.35
N LYS A 291 -0.33 20.01 2.33
CA LYS A 291 -1.63 19.80 1.68
C LYS A 291 -2.11 18.35 1.81
N PRO A 292 -3.43 18.11 1.85
CA PRO A 292 -4.53 19.09 1.87
C PRO A 292 -4.69 19.81 3.22
N SER A 293 -4.00 19.34 4.27
CA SER A 293 -3.88 19.97 5.58
C SER A 293 -2.46 19.78 6.11
N PRO A 294 -1.93 20.70 6.93
CA PRO A 294 -0.63 20.54 7.56
C PRO A 294 -0.57 19.25 8.38
N GLN A 295 0.47 18.46 8.13
CA GLN A 295 0.73 17.18 8.78
C GLN A 295 2.23 17.03 9.08
N LEU A 296 2.54 16.46 10.23
CA LEU A 296 3.87 15.93 10.54
C LEU A 296 3.79 14.41 10.49
N VAL A 297 4.61 13.80 9.64
CA VAL A 297 4.69 12.35 9.49
C VAL A 297 5.95 11.87 10.18
N MET A 298 5.75 11.12 11.25
CA MET A 298 6.78 10.65 12.17
C MET A 298 6.92 9.14 12.05
N GLU A 299 8.03 8.60 12.54
CA GLU A 299 8.14 7.15 12.68
C GLU A 299 7.05 6.61 13.61
N TYR A 300 6.53 5.43 13.27
CA TYR A 300 5.57 4.73 14.11
C TYR A 300 6.31 3.87 15.14
N VAL A 301 5.95 4.02 16.42
CA VAL A 301 6.50 3.21 17.52
C VAL A 301 5.44 2.21 17.99
N PRO A 302 5.62 0.90 17.70
CA PRO A 302 4.52 -0.09 17.74
C PRO A 302 4.00 -0.50 19.12
N MET A 303 4.46 0.10 20.22
CA MET A 303 4.03 -0.28 21.58
C MET A 303 3.17 0.78 22.29
N GLY A 304 2.98 1.95 21.69
CA GLY A 304 2.25 3.04 22.33
C GLY A 304 2.95 3.52 23.61
N ASN A 305 2.31 4.41 24.38
CA ASN A 305 3.01 5.12 25.45
C ASN A 305 3.26 4.30 26.74
N LEU A 306 4.22 4.80 27.53
CA LEU A 306 4.65 4.23 28.81
C LEU A 306 3.51 4.13 29.82
N GLU A 307 2.58 5.10 29.83
CA GLU A 307 1.37 5.04 30.67
C GLU A 307 0.50 3.82 30.33
N GLY A 308 0.25 3.58 29.04
CA GLY A 308 -0.48 2.44 28.53
C GLY A 308 0.22 1.12 28.83
N GLN A 309 1.54 1.07 28.66
CA GLN A 309 2.36 -0.09 29.01
C GLN A 309 2.27 -0.40 30.51
N HIS A 310 2.42 0.60 31.38
CA HIS A 310 2.31 0.45 32.82
C HIS A 310 0.92 -0.03 33.28
N ARG A 311 -0.15 0.36 32.57
CA ARG A 311 -1.51 -0.16 32.83
C ARG A 311 -1.66 -1.63 32.47
N ARG A 312 -1.04 -2.09 31.38
CA ARG A 312 -1.08 -3.49 30.93
C ARG A 312 -0.23 -4.40 31.81
N ARG A 313 0.99 -3.95 32.14
CA ARG A 313 1.91 -4.64 33.03
C ARG A 313 2.66 -3.61 33.85
N LYS A 314 2.69 -3.79 35.16
CA LYS A 314 3.46 -2.90 36.03
C LYS A 314 4.93 -2.94 35.63
N ILE A 315 5.45 -1.75 35.34
CA ILE A 315 6.86 -1.51 35.03
C ILE A 315 7.66 -1.76 36.31
N SER A 316 8.73 -2.55 36.20
CA SER A 316 9.63 -2.81 37.32
C SER A 316 10.57 -1.62 37.58
N GLU A 317 11.24 -1.63 38.72
CA GLU A 317 12.24 -0.60 39.04
C GLU A 317 13.39 -0.57 38.02
N ASP A 318 13.91 -1.74 37.64
CA ASP A 318 14.98 -1.85 36.63
C ASP A 318 14.55 -1.30 35.25
N GLU A 319 13.31 -1.57 34.85
CA GLU A 319 12.75 -1.04 33.60
C GLU A 319 12.58 0.48 33.67
N ALA A 320 12.11 0.99 34.81
CA ALA A 320 11.98 2.43 35.02
C ALA A 320 13.34 3.14 34.99
N ILE A 321 14.39 2.54 35.56
CA ILE A 321 15.77 3.06 35.49
C ILE A 321 16.25 3.10 34.04
N THR A 322 15.99 2.05 33.26
CA THR A 322 16.36 1.99 31.84
C THR A 322 15.67 3.10 31.04
N VAL A 323 14.36 3.27 31.21
CA VAL A 323 13.60 4.36 30.57
C VAL A 323 14.14 5.73 30.99
N LEU A 324 14.44 5.91 32.27
CA LEU A 324 14.98 7.18 32.78
C LEU A 324 16.33 7.51 32.14
N GLN A 325 17.22 6.54 31.97
CA GLN A 325 18.51 6.75 31.29
C GLN A 325 18.32 7.22 29.84
N GLN A 326 17.40 6.61 29.11
CA GLN A 326 17.09 6.98 27.73
C GLN A 326 16.51 8.39 27.63
N VAL A 327 15.57 8.74 28.53
CA VAL A 327 14.99 10.09 28.61
C VAL A 327 16.07 11.13 28.95
N LEU A 328 16.95 10.83 29.90
CA LEU A 328 18.04 11.75 30.27
C LEU A 328 19.00 11.96 29.10
N SER A 329 19.33 10.92 28.33
CA SER A 329 20.14 11.05 27.11
C SER A 329 19.48 12.00 26.10
N ALA A 330 18.18 11.83 25.84
CA ALA A 330 17.44 12.73 24.94
C ALA A 330 17.41 14.17 25.45
N LEU A 331 17.22 14.37 26.76
CA LEU A 331 17.17 15.71 27.36
C LEU A 331 18.53 16.42 27.32
N VAL A 332 19.63 15.71 27.57
CA VAL A 332 20.98 16.27 27.42
C VAL A 332 21.16 16.77 25.99
N PHE A 333 20.86 15.92 25.00
CA PHE A 333 20.97 16.28 23.59
C PHE A 333 20.13 17.52 23.22
N LEU A 334 18.88 17.63 23.71
CA LEU A 334 18.02 18.79 23.44
C LEU A 334 18.52 20.07 24.10
N HIS A 335 19.03 19.97 25.33
CA HIS A 335 19.54 21.13 26.07
C HIS A 335 20.88 21.64 25.54
N GLU A 336 21.67 20.80 24.87
CA GLU A 336 22.93 21.19 24.21
C GLU A 336 22.73 21.88 22.85
N GLN A 337 21.50 21.91 22.32
CA GLN A 337 21.19 22.66 21.09
C GLN A 337 21.41 24.17 21.27
N SER A 338 21.60 24.89 20.17
CA SER A 338 21.80 26.35 20.16
C SER A 338 20.76 27.03 19.27
N PRO A 339 19.70 27.64 19.83
CA PRO A 339 19.40 27.78 21.25
C PRO A 339 18.95 26.45 21.91
N PRO A 340 19.08 26.31 23.25
CA PRO A 340 18.63 25.13 23.98
C PRO A 340 17.14 24.85 23.76
N ILE A 341 16.79 23.60 23.49
CA ILE A 341 15.40 23.17 23.30
C ILE A 341 14.89 22.58 24.61
N VAL A 342 13.78 23.11 25.13
CA VAL A 342 13.12 22.58 26.34
C VAL A 342 11.80 21.93 25.94
N HIS A 343 11.62 20.64 26.24
CA HIS A 343 10.43 19.88 25.84
C HIS A 343 9.11 20.35 26.50
N ARG A 344 9.18 20.74 27.79
CA ARG A 344 8.07 21.29 28.61
C ARG A 344 6.89 20.37 28.94
N ASP A 345 6.72 19.24 28.26
CA ASP A 345 5.62 18.29 28.52
C ASP A 345 6.12 16.83 28.68
N ILE A 346 7.15 16.62 29.51
CA ILE A 346 7.66 15.25 29.78
C ILE A 346 6.73 14.57 30.79
N LYS A 347 6.02 13.54 30.33
CA LYS A 347 5.08 12.72 31.11
C LYS A 347 4.94 11.32 30.49
N PRO A 348 4.49 10.30 31.23
CA PRO A 348 4.39 8.92 30.73
C PRO A 348 3.57 8.75 29.43
N GLU A 349 2.62 9.66 29.15
CA GLU A 349 1.79 9.65 27.94
C GLU A 349 2.56 10.07 26.68
N ASN A 350 3.68 10.78 26.84
CA ASN A 350 4.54 11.30 25.77
C ASN A 350 5.87 10.52 25.62
N LEU A 351 6.02 9.40 26.35
CA LEU A 351 7.14 8.47 26.21
C LEU A 351 6.61 7.23 25.48
N LEU A 352 7.11 6.93 24.28
CA LEU A 352 6.63 5.86 23.39
C LEU A 352 7.43 4.57 23.48
#